data_AF-A0A954WAS8-F1
#
_entry.id   AF-A0A954WAS8-F1
#
_cell.length_a   1.000
_cell.length_b   1.000
_cell.length_c   1.000
_cell.angle_alpha   90.00
_cell.angle_beta   90.00
_cell.angle_gamma   90.00
#
_symmetry.space_group_name_H-M   'P 1'
#
loop_
_entity.id
_entity.type
_entity.pdbx_description
1 polymer ?
#
loop_
_entity_poly.entity_id
_entity_poly.type
_entity_poly.pdbx_seq_one_letter_code
_entity_poly.pdbx_strand_id
1 'polypeptide(L)'
;MTQLTQKPISMSEYDFRESRPRTHRLWMTVLLMLLIATYGFLSLTNFLPLMVNEYHAAYLKEYPSHPAWYLPLLATCEALNVASAAALLRWRRWGVFIFAIASLTICGAAYFVQNLELAVTSGVALMVLLMALVLGSPRSTWSQLD
;
A
#
# COMPACT_ATOMS: atom_id res chain seq x y z
N MET A 1 -13.32 36.56 -49.21
CA MET A 1 -12.02 36.06 -48.70
C MET A 1 -11.69 36.85 -47.45
N THR A 2 -11.99 36.30 -46.28
CA THR A 2 -11.90 36.99 -44.99
C THR A 2 -10.66 36.47 -44.28
N GLN A 3 -9.63 37.31 -44.13
CA GLN A 3 -8.41 36.90 -43.43
C GLN A 3 -8.66 36.87 -41.93
N LEU A 4 -8.57 35.67 -41.33
CA LEU A 4 -8.59 35.48 -39.90
C LEU A 4 -7.22 35.86 -39.34
N THR A 5 -7.15 37.01 -38.68
CA THR A 5 -6.01 37.47 -37.89
C THR A 5 -5.80 36.54 -36.70
N GLN A 6 -4.80 35.65 -36.79
CA GLN A 6 -4.33 34.85 -35.67
C GLN A 6 -3.74 35.79 -34.60
N LYS A 7 -4.48 35.95 -33.50
CA LYS A 7 -3.99 36.62 -32.30
C LYS A 7 -2.82 35.79 -31.74
N PRO A 8 -1.61 36.36 -31.60
CA PRO A 8 -0.49 35.63 -31.02
C PRO A 8 -0.86 35.24 -29.60
N ILE A 9 -0.95 33.93 -29.37
CA ILE A 9 -1.11 33.38 -28.02
C ILE A 9 0.18 33.73 -27.28
N SER A 10 0.09 34.64 -26.32
CA SER A 10 1.22 35.09 -25.52
C SER A 10 1.85 33.89 -24.81
N MET A 11 3.10 33.61 -25.15
CA MET A 11 3.87 32.45 -24.70
C MET A 11 4.10 32.40 -23.18
N SER A 12 3.73 33.46 -22.43
CA SER A 12 3.93 33.55 -20.98
C SER A 12 2.89 32.82 -20.12
N GLU A 13 1.73 32.42 -20.67
CA GLU A 13 0.72 31.68 -19.90
C GLU A 13 0.93 30.15 -19.91
N TYR A 14 1.69 29.61 -20.87
CA TYR A 14 1.98 28.18 -20.93
C TYR A 14 3.03 27.75 -19.90
N ASP A 15 4.01 28.60 -19.57
CA ASP A 15 5.07 28.27 -18.62
C ASP A 15 4.63 28.31 -17.14
N PHE A 16 3.57 29.07 -16.82
CA PHE A 16 3.19 29.26 -15.41
C PHE A 16 2.43 28.07 -14.81
N ARG A 17 1.88 27.17 -15.62
CA ARG A 17 1.12 26.01 -15.12
C ARG A 17 1.99 24.81 -14.73
N GLU A 18 3.28 24.82 -15.07
CA GLU A 18 4.17 23.66 -14.84
C GLU A 18 5.03 23.78 -13.56
N SER A 19 4.96 24.92 -12.86
CA SER A 19 5.78 25.20 -11.67
C SER A 19 5.16 24.74 -10.33
N ARG A 20 4.07 23.96 -10.34
CA ARG A 20 3.66 23.30 -9.08
C ARG A 20 4.73 22.28 -8.69
N PRO A 21 5.33 22.38 -7.49
CA PRO A 21 6.57 21.68 -7.19
C PRO A 21 6.36 20.17 -7.20
N ARG A 22 6.97 19.48 -8.18
CA ARG A 22 7.03 18.01 -8.29
C ARG A 22 7.48 17.34 -6.99
N THR A 23 8.24 18.04 -6.16
CA THR A 23 8.73 17.58 -4.86
C THR A 23 7.60 17.24 -3.89
N HIS A 24 6.50 18.00 -3.85
CA HIS A 24 5.41 17.74 -2.89
C HIS A 24 4.75 16.37 -3.11
N ARG A 25 4.61 15.94 -4.37
CA ARG A 25 4.03 14.62 -4.71
C ARG A 25 4.93 13.47 -4.28
N LEU A 26 6.25 13.61 -4.49
CA LEU A 26 7.23 12.60 -4.10
C LEU A 26 7.28 12.41 -2.57
N TRP A 27 7.25 13.50 -1.81
CA TRP A 27 7.22 13.43 -0.34
C TRP A 27 5.99 12.70 0.19
N MET A 28 4.81 12.98 -0.37
CA MET A 28 3.57 12.30 0.01
C MET A 28 3.65 10.80 -0.26
N THR A 29 4.15 10.39 -1.42
CA THR A 29 4.32 8.97 -1.74
C THR A 29 5.28 8.26 -0.78
N VAL A 30 6.43 8.87 -0.47
CA VAL A 30 7.40 8.31 0.48
C VAL A 30 6.80 8.21 1.88
N LEU A 31 6.06 9.22 2.34
CA LEU A 31 5.36 9.19 3.62
C LEU A 31 4.33 8.06 3.68
N LEU A 32 3.54 7.86 2.62
CA LEU A 32 2.58 6.76 2.55
C LEU A 32 3.28 5.39 2.57
N MET A 33 4.40 5.24 1.86
CA MET A 33 5.20 4.00 1.87
C MET A 33 5.79 3.72 3.26
N LEU A 34 6.32 4.75 3.93
CA LEU A 34 6.84 4.62 5.29
C LEU A 34 5.74 4.27 6.29
N LEU A 35 4.55 4.86 6.15
CA LEU A 35 3.39 4.52 6.97
C LEU A 35 3.00 3.05 6.82
N ILE A 36 2.92 2.56 5.58
CA ILE A 36 2.66 1.15 5.27
C ILE A 36 3.73 0.25 5.90
N ALA A 37 5.01 0.57 5.70
CA ALA A 37 6.12 -0.22 6.23
C ALA A 37 6.12 -0.27 7.76
N THR A 38 5.87 0.86 8.42
CA THR A 38 5.82 0.96 9.88
C THR A 38 4.67 0.16 10.44
N TYR A 39 3.49 0.26 9.82
CA TYR A 39 2.31 -0.50 10.24
C TYR A 39 2.51 -2.00 10.06
N GLY A 40 3.02 -2.44 8.89
CA GLY A 40 3.32 -3.85 8.63
C GLY A 40 4.36 -4.41 9.59
N PHE A 41 5.40 -3.63 9.92
CA PHE A 41 6.42 -4.03 10.90
C PHE A 41 5.83 -4.16 12.32
N LEU A 42 5.04 -3.19 12.76
CA LEU A 42 4.37 -3.23 14.06
C LEU A 42 3.42 -4.43 14.16
N SER A 43 2.61 -4.66 13.13
CA SER A 43 1.72 -5.80 13.01
C SER A 43 2.50 -7.12 13.12
N LEU A 44 3.60 -7.26 12.36
CA LEU A 44 4.46 -8.43 12.39
C LEU A 44 5.04 -8.68 13.79
N THR A 45 5.47 -7.63 14.52
CA THR A 45 5.99 -7.77 15.88
C THR A 45 4.93 -8.22 16.90
N ASN A 46 3.65 -7.93 16.65
CA ASN A 46 2.55 -8.41 17.49
C ASN A 46 2.19 -9.87 17.19
N PHE A 47 2.31 -10.31 15.92
CA PHE A 47 1.98 -11.67 15.52
C PHE A 47 3.11 -12.67 15.76
N LEU A 48 4.38 -12.26 15.68
CA LEU A 48 5.52 -13.16 15.85
C LEU A 48 5.51 -13.95 17.18
N PRO A 49 5.23 -13.32 18.35
CA PRO A 49 5.15 -14.04 19.62
C PRO A 49 4.05 -15.09 19.65
N LEU A 50 2.92 -14.84 18.96
CA LEU A 50 1.79 -15.76 18.88
C LEU A 50 2.11 -17.05 18.10
N MET A 51 3.21 -17.06 17.34
CA MET A 51 3.69 -18.25 16.63
C MET A 51 4.52 -19.19 17.53
N VAL A 52 4.92 -18.74 18.73
CA VAL A 52 5.64 -19.57 19.71
C VAL A 52 4.62 -20.44 20.46
N ASN A 53 4.93 -21.73 20.63
CA ASN A 53 3.99 -22.78 21.08
C ASN A 53 3.14 -22.41 22.32
N GLU A 54 3.73 -21.75 23.31
CA GLU A 54 3.03 -21.38 24.54
C GLU A 54 1.93 -20.32 24.30
N TYR A 55 2.26 -19.27 23.53
CA TYR A 55 1.31 -18.21 23.18
C TYR A 55 0.29 -18.67 22.14
N HIS A 56 0.69 -19.56 21.23
CA HIS A 56 -0.21 -20.14 20.25
C HIS A 56 -1.32 -20.96 20.93
N ALA A 57 -0.97 -21.80 21.91
CA ALA A 57 -1.95 -22.57 22.66
C ALA A 57 -2.91 -21.67 23.46
N ALA A 58 -2.39 -20.59 24.07
CA ALA A 58 -3.22 -19.61 24.76
C ALA A 58 -4.20 -18.91 23.81
N TYR A 59 -3.72 -18.51 22.63
CA TYR A 59 -4.54 -17.87 21.60
C TYR A 59 -5.67 -18.77 21.10
N LEU A 60 -5.38 -20.03 20.75
CA LEU A 60 -6.41 -20.96 20.29
C LEU A 60 -7.44 -21.30 21.36
N LYS A 61 -7.06 -21.19 22.63
CA LYS A 61 -7.99 -21.35 23.76
C LYS A 61 -8.93 -20.15 23.90
N GLU A 62 -8.42 -18.94 23.66
CA GLU A 62 -9.20 -17.70 23.68
C GLU A 62 -10.10 -17.56 22.45
N TYR A 63 -9.61 -17.99 21.28
CA TYR A 63 -10.29 -17.91 19.98
C TYR A 63 -10.45 -19.30 19.33
N PRO A 64 -11.32 -20.17 19.88
CA PRO A 64 -11.47 -21.55 19.39
C PRO A 64 -12.07 -21.65 17.98
N SER A 65 -12.71 -20.58 17.49
CA SER A 65 -13.23 -20.49 16.12
C SER A 65 -12.15 -20.21 15.08
N HIS A 66 -10.95 -19.79 15.50
CA HIS A 66 -9.88 -19.44 14.57
C HIS A 66 -9.16 -20.72 14.13
N PRO A 67 -9.04 -20.97 12.82
CA PRO A 67 -8.34 -22.15 12.34
C PRO A 67 -6.83 -22.01 12.58
N ALA A 68 -6.15 -23.14 12.82
CA ALA A 68 -4.72 -23.15 13.14
C ALA A 68 -3.82 -22.57 12.03
N TRP A 69 -4.31 -22.50 10.78
CA TRP A 69 -3.59 -21.87 9.67
C TRP A 69 -3.67 -20.33 9.68
N TYR A 70 -4.58 -19.73 10.45
CA TYR A 70 -4.87 -18.31 10.42
C TYR A 70 -3.66 -17.46 10.83
N LEU A 71 -3.06 -17.76 11.99
CA LEU A 71 -1.88 -17.04 12.49
C LEU A 71 -0.66 -17.18 11.55
N PRO A 72 -0.27 -18.39 11.10
CA PRO A 72 0.81 -18.54 10.12
C PRO A 72 0.55 -17.77 8.81
N LEU A 73 -0.69 -17.78 8.32
CA LEU A 73 -1.08 -17.04 7.12
C LEU A 73 -0.88 -15.54 7.32
N LEU A 74 -1.40 -14.97 8.42
CA LEU A 74 -1.24 -13.55 8.73
C LEU A 74 0.24 -13.16 8.86
N ALA A 75 1.02 -13.93 9.62
CA ALA A 75 2.46 -13.65 9.78
C ALA A 75 3.20 -13.66 8.43
N THR A 76 2.86 -14.60 7.55
CA THR A 76 3.46 -14.69 6.21
C THR A 76 3.04 -13.51 5.33
N CYS A 77 1.75 -13.15 5.32
CA CYS A 77 1.25 -12.01 4.55
C CYS A 77 1.84 -10.69 5.06
N GLU A 78 2.01 -10.51 6.36
CA GLU A 78 2.62 -9.30 6.93
C GLU A 78 4.11 -9.22 6.61
N ALA A 79 4.84 -10.34 6.66
CA ALA A 79 6.23 -10.37 6.20
C ALA A 79 6.34 -10.00 4.71
N LEU A 80 5.42 -10.49 3.86
CA LEU A 80 5.33 -10.10 2.45
C LEU A 80 4.97 -8.62 2.28
N ASN A 81 4.09 -8.06 3.12
CA ASN A 81 3.77 -6.63 3.12
C ASN A 81 5.00 -5.78 3.45
N VAL A 82 5.79 -6.16 4.46
CA VAL A 82 7.04 -5.46 4.80
C VAL A 82 8.05 -5.55 3.65
N ALA A 83 8.26 -6.73 3.08
CA ALA A 83 9.17 -6.93 1.94
C ALA A 83 8.72 -6.13 0.71
N SER A 84 7.42 -6.11 0.43
CA SER A 84 6.84 -5.37 -0.67
C SER A 84 6.91 -3.85 -0.45
N ALA A 85 6.74 -3.36 0.78
CA ALA A 85 6.96 -1.95 1.12
C ALA A 85 8.41 -1.53 0.84
N ALA A 86 9.40 -2.36 1.18
CA ALA A 86 10.80 -2.11 0.83
C ALA A 86 11.03 -2.11 -0.70
N ALA A 87 10.34 -2.98 -1.44
CA ALA A 87 10.39 -3.00 -2.90
C ALA A 87 9.70 -1.77 -3.53
N LEU A 88 8.63 -1.27 -2.91
CA LEU A 88 7.90 -0.06 -3.33
C LEU A 88 8.74 1.21 -3.16
N LEU A 89 9.60 1.29 -2.14
CA LEU A 89 10.58 2.38 -2.02
C LEU A 89 11.54 2.45 -3.21
N ARG A 90 11.76 1.32 -3.89
CA ARG A 90 12.55 1.22 -5.13
C ARG A 90 11.67 1.18 -6.38
N TRP A 91 10.39 1.50 -6.26
CA TRP A 91 9.42 1.47 -7.35
C TRP A 91 9.42 0.17 -8.15
N ARG A 92 9.45 -0.99 -7.48
CA ARG A 92 9.39 -2.29 -8.18
C ARG A 92 7.95 -2.77 -8.37
N ARG A 93 7.58 -3.16 -9.61
CA ARG A 93 6.21 -3.63 -9.97
C ARG A 93 5.71 -4.76 -9.11
N TRP A 94 6.58 -5.74 -8.89
CA TRP A 94 6.23 -6.92 -8.11
C TRP A 94 5.86 -6.57 -6.67
N GLY A 95 6.39 -5.48 -6.10
CA GLY A 95 6.01 -5.00 -4.77
C GLY A 95 4.53 -4.59 -4.69
N VAL A 96 4.02 -3.91 -5.73
CA VAL A 96 2.60 -3.52 -5.79
C VAL A 96 1.70 -4.76 -5.79
N PHE A 97 2.02 -5.75 -6.63
CA PHE A 97 1.20 -6.96 -6.75
C PHE A 97 1.25 -7.81 -5.49
N ILE A 98 2.43 -8.00 -4.89
CA ILE A 98 2.56 -8.76 -3.65
C ILE A 98 1.79 -8.07 -2.52
N PHE A 99 1.92 -6.74 -2.37
CA PHE A 99 1.20 -6.00 -1.34
C PHE A 99 -0.33 -6.12 -1.52
N ALA A 100 -0.82 -5.95 -2.74
CA ALA A 100 -2.24 -6.02 -3.03
C ALA A 100 -2.80 -7.42 -2.75
N ILE A 101 -2.12 -8.47 -3.20
CA ILE A 101 -2.54 -9.86 -2.97
C ILE A 101 -2.51 -10.16 -1.47
N ALA A 102 -1.41 -9.86 -0.77
CA ALA A 102 -1.28 -10.11 0.67
C ALA A 102 -2.34 -9.36 1.47
N SER A 103 -2.60 -8.08 1.16
CA SER A 103 -3.63 -7.28 1.84
C SER A 103 -5.04 -7.83 1.59
N LEU A 104 -5.35 -8.25 0.37
CA LEU A 104 -6.64 -8.90 0.06
C LEU A 104 -6.78 -10.25 0.78
N THR A 105 -5.72 -11.03 0.86
CA THR A 105 -5.71 -12.29 1.61
C THR A 105 -5.93 -12.06 3.10
N ILE A 106 -5.27 -11.08 3.71
CA ILE A 106 -5.49 -10.70 5.12
C ILE A 106 -6.95 -10.27 5.32
N CYS A 107 -7.47 -9.40 4.46
CA CYS A 107 -8.85 -8.92 4.55
C CYS A 107 -9.86 -10.07 4.47
N GLY A 108 -9.70 -10.98 3.51
CA GLY A 108 -10.57 -12.15 3.35
C GLY A 108 -10.48 -13.12 4.54
N ALA A 109 -9.27 -13.40 5.02
CA ALA A 109 -9.06 -14.26 6.19
C ALA A 109 -9.64 -13.63 7.46
N ALA A 110 -9.45 -12.32 7.66
CA ALA A 110 -10.00 -11.57 8.79
C ALA A 110 -11.54 -11.56 8.77
N TYR A 111 -12.14 -11.35 7.60
CA TYR A 111 -13.60 -11.43 7.43
C TYR A 111 -14.12 -12.85 7.74
N PHE A 112 -13.41 -13.89 7.28
CA PHE A 112 -13.77 -15.28 7.54
C PHE A 112 -13.83 -15.62 9.03
N VAL A 113 -12.88 -15.11 9.82
CA VAL A 113 -12.88 -15.30 11.29
C VAL A 113 -13.66 -14.22 12.05
N GLN A 114 -14.41 -13.36 11.35
CA GLN A 114 -15.21 -12.27 11.93
C GLN A 114 -14.38 -11.21 12.68
N ASN A 115 -13.09 -11.08 12.38
CA ASN A 115 -12.24 -10.01 12.88
C ASN A 115 -12.39 -8.75 12.01
N LEU A 116 -13.44 -7.97 12.28
CA LEU A 116 -13.78 -6.79 11.48
C LEU A 116 -12.69 -5.70 11.56
N GLU A 117 -12.04 -5.54 12.71
CA GLU A 117 -10.99 -4.54 12.90
C GLU A 117 -9.81 -4.78 11.96
N LEU A 118 -9.33 -6.03 11.89
CA LEU A 118 -8.23 -6.40 10.99
C LEU A 118 -8.65 -6.33 9.52
N ALA A 119 -9.90 -6.72 9.19
CA ALA A 119 -10.44 -6.62 7.84
C ALA A 119 -10.51 -5.16 7.36
N VAL A 120 -11.00 -4.25 8.19
CA VAL A 120 -11.05 -2.82 7.88
C VAL A 120 -9.65 -2.26 7.73
N THR A 121 -8.74 -2.58 8.65
CA THR A 121 -7.39 -2.01 8.62
C THR A 121 -6.58 -2.47 7.41
N SER A 122 -6.68 -3.74 7.03
CA SER A 122 -6.08 -4.25 5.79
C SER A 122 -6.71 -3.63 4.52
N GLY A 123 -8.01 -3.37 4.54
CA GLY A 123 -8.70 -2.62 3.48
C GLY A 123 -8.21 -1.17 3.36
N VAL A 124 -7.99 -0.49 4.48
CA VAL A 124 -7.42 0.87 4.52
C VAL A 124 -6.00 0.87 3.94
N ALA A 125 -5.17 -0.11 4.30
CA ALA A 125 -3.82 -0.24 3.76
C ALA A 125 -3.82 -0.38 2.22
N LEU A 126 -4.75 -1.18 1.67
CA LEU A 126 -4.95 -1.30 0.23
C LEU A 126 -5.38 0.03 -0.42
N MET A 127 -6.31 0.75 0.20
CA MET A 127 -6.74 2.08 -0.27
C MET A 127 -5.58 3.08 -0.28
N VAL A 128 -4.72 3.06 0.73
CA VAL A 128 -3.52 3.91 0.78
C VAL A 128 -2.56 3.57 -0.37
N LEU A 129 -2.33 2.29 -0.66
CA LEU A 129 -1.53 1.88 -1.82
C LEU A 129 -2.14 2.42 -3.13
N LEU A 130 -3.45 2.25 -3.32
CA LEU A 130 -4.12 2.74 -4.54
C LEU A 130 -4.02 4.27 -4.67
N MET A 131 -4.18 5.01 -3.57
CA MET A 131 -3.96 6.46 -3.57
C MET A 131 -2.52 6.83 -3.93
N ALA A 132 -1.52 6.10 -3.39
CA ALA A 132 -0.11 6.31 -3.71
C ALA A 132 0.16 6.09 -5.21
N LEU A 133 -0.46 5.07 -5.82
CA LEU A 133 -0.35 4.79 -7.26
C LEU A 133 -1.03 5.85 -8.12
N VAL A 134 -2.20 6.35 -7.73
CA VAL A 134 -2.94 7.41 -8.45
C VAL A 134 -2.21 8.75 -8.37
N LEU A 135 -1.58 9.05 -7.24
CA LEU A 135 -0.78 10.28 -7.06
C LEU A 135 0.51 10.28 -7.90
N GLY A 136 1.07 9.10 -8.15
CA GLY A 136 2.19 8.91 -9.08
C GLY A 136 1.75 9.20 -10.52
N SER A 137 2.46 10.08 -11.22
CA SER A 137 2.18 10.46 -12.62
C SER A 137 2.00 9.23 -13.55
N PRO A 138 0.91 9.12 -14.35
CA PRO A 138 0.63 7.97 -15.20
C PRO A 138 1.74 7.62 -16.20
N ARG A 139 2.51 8.63 -16.67
CA ARG A 139 3.65 8.43 -17.58
C ARG A 139 4.97 8.11 -16.88
N SER A 140 5.13 8.43 -15.59
CA SER A 140 6.38 8.16 -14.86
C SER A 140 6.29 6.96 -13.94
N THR A 141 5.13 6.68 -13.33
CA THR A 141 5.02 5.59 -12.36
C THR A 141 5.24 4.24 -13.03
N TRP A 142 4.51 3.97 -14.12
CA TRP A 142 4.66 2.71 -14.85
C TRP A 142 6.00 2.60 -15.57
N SER A 143 6.56 3.68 -16.10
CA SER A 143 7.88 3.64 -16.74
C SER A 143 9.06 3.54 -15.75
N GLN A 144 8.89 4.00 -14.50
CA GLN A 144 9.87 3.78 -13.41
C GLN A 144 9.80 2.39 -12.79
N LEU A 145 8.74 1.66 -13.14
CA LEU A 145 8.38 0.35 -12.64
C LEU A 145 8.98 -0.77 -13.53
N ASP A 146 9.45 -0.45 -14.75
CA ASP A 146 10.34 -1.30 -15.58
C ASP A 146 11.77 -1.32 -15.03
#